data_AF-A0A9D5YLW1-F1
#
_entry.id   AF-A0A9D5YLW1-F1
#
_cell.length_a   1.000
_cell.length_b   1.000
_cell.length_c   1.000
_cell.angle_alpha   90.00
_cell.angle_beta   90.00
_cell.angle_gamma   90.00
#
_symmetry.space_group_name_H-M   'P 1'
#
loop_
_entity.id
_entity.type
_entity.pdbx_description
1 polymer ?
#
loop_
_entity_poly.entity_id
_entity_poly.type
_entity_poly.pdbx_seq_one_letter_code
_entity_poly.pdbx_strand_id
1 'polypeptide(L)'
;MGNFVEELYHGNIHPQDRSTRQNKVVQEQMAILTQSEEFLSKNLPEEHKKGFIDFSNAWDIINGESNLDSFILGFRLGASFTYDTFVSTAAPFQSLSEE
;
A
#
# COMPACT_ATOMS: atom_id res chain seq x y z
N MET A 1 18.17 19.43 0.22
CA MET A 1 17.11 18.43 0.00
C MET A 1 17.78 17.24 -0.65
N GLY A 2 17.82 16.09 0.02
CA GLY A 2 18.28 14.85 -0.62
C GLY A 2 17.37 14.54 -1.81
N ASN A 3 17.92 13.95 -2.87
CA ASN A 3 17.13 13.59 -4.03
C ASN A 3 16.04 12.60 -3.60
N PHE A 4 14.76 12.99 -3.71
CA PHE A 4 13.62 12.17 -3.29
C PHE A 4 13.69 10.73 -3.83
N VAL A 5 14.11 10.56 -5.09
CA VAL A 5 14.23 9.25 -5.75
C VAL A 5 15.36 8.41 -5.13
N GLU A 6 16.46 9.04 -4.74
CA GLU A 6 17.62 8.38 -4.12
C GLU A 6 17.27 7.93 -2.70
N GLU A 7 16.61 8.78 -1.92
CA GLU A 7 16.08 8.45 -0.60
C GLU A 7 15.03 7.33 -0.65
N LEU A 8 14.19 7.31 -1.69
CA LEU A 8 13.25 6.21 -1.93
C LEU A 8 13.97 4.92 -2.31
N TYR A 9 14.99 4.98 -3.18
CA TYR A 9 15.77 3.82 -3.61
C TYR A 9 16.52 3.16 -2.46
N HIS A 10 17.10 3.97 -1.57
CA HIS A 10 17.78 3.47 -0.37
C HIS A 10 16.82 3.02 0.74
N GLY A 11 15.51 3.14 0.54
CA GLY A 11 14.50 2.72 1.52
C GLY A 11 14.40 3.66 2.72
N ASN A 12 14.90 4.90 2.63
CA ASN A 12 14.75 5.89 3.70
C ASN A 12 13.33 6.47 3.74
N ILE A 13 12.64 6.47 2.59
CA ILE A 13 11.22 6.82 2.47
C ILE A 13 10.40 5.54 2.40
N HIS A 14 9.55 5.33 3.40
CA HIS A 14 8.61 4.22 3.45
C HIS A 14 7.20 4.75 3.15
N PRO A 15 6.66 4.52 1.94
CA PRO A 15 5.33 5.01 1.57
C PRO A 15 4.22 4.52 2.52
N GLN A 16 4.44 3.35 3.12
CA GLN A 16 3.52 2.69 4.05
C GLN A 16 3.74 3.11 5.51
N ASP A 17 4.76 3.89 5.85
CA ASP A 17 4.97 4.33 7.25
C ASP A 17 3.84 5.22 7.75
N ARG A 18 3.12 5.90 6.86
CA ARG A 18 1.96 6.72 7.27
C ARG A 18 0.85 5.86 7.86
N SER A 19 0.56 4.70 7.26
CA SER A 19 -0.52 3.82 7.73
C SER A 19 -0.14 3.12 9.03
N THR A 20 1.14 2.82 9.26
CA THR A 20 1.57 2.11 10.48
C THR A 20 1.96 3.03 11.64
N ARG A 21 2.52 4.22 11.37
CA ARG A 21 3.01 5.13 12.42
C ARG A 21 2.03 6.22 12.83
N GLN A 22 1.13 6.64 11.94
CA GLN A 22 0.27 7.81 12.16
C GLN A 22 -1.22 7.49 12.19
N ASN A 23 -1.62 6.26 11.88
CA ASN A 23 -3.02 5.85 11.90
C ASN A 23 -3.32 5.01 13.16
N LYS A 24 -3.90 5.65 14.17
CA LYS A 24 -4.29 5.00 15.43
C LYS A 24 -5.23 3.82 15.20
N VAL A 25 -6.15 3.92 14.24
CA VAL A 25 -7.08 2.83 13.91
C VAL A 25 -6.31 1.62 13.41
N VAL A 26 -5.34 1.81 12.51
CA VAL A 26 -4.52 0.70 11.99
C VAL A 26 -3.70 0.06 13.11
N GLN A 27 -3.13 0.86 14.02
CA GLN A 27 -2.38 0.32 15.18
C GLN A 27 -3.25 -0.52 16.11
N GLU A 28 -4.47 -0.05 16.42
CA GLU A 28 -5.43 -0.81 17.22
C GLU A 28 -5.85 -2.12 16.53
N GLN A 29 -6.14 -2.07 15.24
CA GLN A 29 -6.48 -3.28 14.47
C GLN A 29 -5.30 -4.25 14.35
N MET A 30 -4.07 -3.76 14.23
CA MET A 30 -2.86 -4.61 14.27
C MET A 30 -2.72 -5.33 15.61
N ALA A 31 -2.98 -4.66 16.72
CA ALA A 31 -2.95 -5.28 18.05
C ALA A 31 -4.02 -6.37 18.18
N ILE A 32 -5.24 -6.12 17.70
CA ILE A 32 -6.33 -7.10 17.68
C ILE A 32 -5.98 -8.30 16.79
N LEU A 33 -5.45 -8.05 15.60
CA LEU A 33 -5.02 -9.10 14.67
C LEU A 33 -3.97 -10.01 15.31
N THR A 34 -2.93 -9.41 15.90
CA THR A 34 -1.84 -10.14 16.56
C THR A 34 -2.35 -10.99 17.74
N GLN A 35 -3.20 -10.41 18.59
CA GLN A 35 -3.78 -11.14 19.72
C GLN A 35 -4.70 -12.26 19.26
N SER A 36 -5.47 -12.05 18.20
CA SER A 36 -6.37 -13.06 17.63
C SER A 36 -5.59 -14.21 17.01
N GLU A 37 -4.53 -13.91 16.25
CA GLU A 37 -3.65 -14.91 15.67
C GLU A 37 -2.97 -15.74 16.75
N GLU A 38 -2.43 -15.10 17.80
CA GLU A 38 -1.79 -15.80 18.92
C GLU A 38 -2.79 -16.69 19.67
N PHE A 39 -4.01 -16.20 19.91
CA PHE A 39 -5.07 -16.97 20.55
C PHE A 39 -5.46 -18.19 19.71
N LEU A 40 -5.72 -18.02 18.41
CA LEU A 40 -6.12 -19.11 17.53
C LEU A 40 -5.00 -20.14 17.35
N SER A 41 -3.76 -19.69 17.21
CA SER A 41 -2.59 -20.58 17.08
C SER A 41 -2.36 -21.49 18.29
N LYS A 42 -2.74 -21.03 19.49
CA LYS A 42 -2.61 -21.80 20.74
C LYS A 42 -3.78 -22.72 21.02
N ASN A 43 -5.00 -22.35 20.61
CA ASN A 43 -6.23 -23.04 21.00
C ASN A 43 -6.81 -23.95 19.91
N LEU A 44 -6.38 -23.81 18.65
CA LEU A 44 -6.85 -24.69 17.58
C LEU A 44 -6.32 -26.12 17.74
N PRO A 45 -7.19 -27.14 17.58
CA PRO A 45 -6.76 -28.53 17.45
C PRO A 45 -5.77 -28.70 16.29
N GLU A 46 -4.82 -29.62 16.42
CA GLU A 46 -3.75 -29.83 15.44
C GLU A 46 -4.30 -30.13 14.02
N GLU A 47 -5.45 -30.80 13.94
CA GLU A 47 -6.18 -31.07 12.69
C GLU A 47 -6.65 -29.81 11.94
N HIS A 48 -6.93 -28.72 12.65
CA HIS A 48 -7.39 -27.45 12.08
C HIS A 48 -6.26 -26.42 11.95
N LYS A 49 -5.17 -26.62 12.69
CA LYS A 49 -4.01 -25.72 12.73
C LYS A 49 -3.35 -25.55 11.37
N LYS A 50 -3.24 -26.65 10.60
CA LYS A 50 -2.72 -26.60 9.23
C LYS A 50 -3.53 -25.66 8.34
N GLY A 51 -4.87 -25.77 8.37
CA GLY A 51 -5.75 -24.92 7.57
C GLY A 51 -5.67 -23.45 7.97
N PHE A 52 -5.51 -23.15 9.26
CA PHE A 52 -5.30 -21.79 9.74
C PHE A 52 -3.96 -21.20 9.27
N ILE A 53 -2.88 -21.98 9.34
CA ILE A 53 -1.56 -21.55 8.83
C ILE A 53 -1.61 -21.31 7.33
N ASP A 54 -2.21 -22.22 6.56
CA ASP A 54 -2.36 -22.08 5.11
C ASP A 54 -3.18 -20.82 4.76
N PHE A 55 -4.25 -20.55 5.52
CA PHE A 55 -5.04 -19.32 5.39
C PHE A 55 -4.22 -18.06 5.68
N SER A 56 -3.51 -18.02 6.81
CA SER A 56 -2.70 -16.85 7.21
C SER A 56 -1.63 -16.56 6.16
N ASN A 57 -0.90 -17.59 5.72
CA ASN A 57 0.11 -17.46 4.67
C ASN A 57 -0.47 -16.96 3.34
N ALA A 58 -1.61 -17.50 2.92
CA ALA A 58 -2.27 -17.06 1.68
C ALA A 58 -2.74 -15.60 1.79
N TRP A 59 -3.29 -15.21 2.93
CA TRP A 59 -3.73 -13.85 3.21
C TRP A 59 -2.56 -12.86 3.18
N ASP A 60 -1.42 -13.22 3.76
CA ASP A 60 -0.19 -12.41 3.75
C ASP A 60 0.33 -12.19 2.33
N ILE A 61 0.37 -13.26 1.52
CA ILE A 61 0.81 -13.17 0.12
C ILE A 61 -0.13 -12.25 -0.68
N ILE A 62 -1.45 -12.45 -0.58
CA ILE A 62 -2.43 -11.63 -1.30
C ILE A 62 -2.33 -10.16 -0.91
N ASN A 63 -2.20 -9.85 0.38
CA ASN A 63 -2.02 -8.47 0.83
C ASN A 63 -0.70 -7.89 0.36
N GLY A 64 0.39 -8.66 0.36
CA GLY A 64 1.69 -8.25 -0.18
C GLY A 64 1.61 -7.85 -1.64
N GLU A 65 1.04 -8.73 -2.48
CA GLU A 65 0.86 -8.48 -3.92
C GLU A 65 -0.06 -7.27 -4.18
N SER A 66 -1.19 -7.18 -3.47
CA SER A 66 -2.13 -6.05 -3.59
C SER A 66 -1.49 -4.71 -3.20
N ASN A 67 -0.67 -4.71 -2.14
CA ASN A 67 0.06 -3.52 -1.70
C ASN A 67 1.14 -3.10 -2.72
N LEU A 68 1.84 -4.07 -3.33
CA LEU A 68 2.82 -3.80 -4.38
C LEU A 68 2.17 -3.21 -5.62
N ASP A 69 1.06 -3.80 -6.08
CA ASP A 69 0.31 -3.31 -7.24
C ASP A 69 -0.22 -1.89 -6.99
N SER A 70 -0.82 -1.66 -5.82
CA SER A 70 -1.29 -0.33 -5.39
C SER A 70 -0.16 0.70 -5.37
N PHE A 71 1.03 0.31 -4.91
CA PHE A 71 2.21 1.18 -4.92
C PHE A 71 2.63 1.54 -6.36
N ILE A 72 2.77 0.54 -7.24
CA ILE A 72 3.18 0.74 -8.64
C ILE A 72 2.16 1.62 -9.38
N LEU A 73 0.87 1.33 -9.24
CA LEU A 73 -0.20 2.10 -9.85
C LEU A 73 -0.22 3.54 -9.34
N GLY A 74 -0.14 3.74 -8.02
CA GLY A 74 -0.12 5.07 -7.41
C GLY A 74 1.07 5.91 -7.91
N PHE A 75 2.26 5.30 -8.01
CA PHE A 75 3.46 5.98 -8.49
C PHE A 75 3.34 6.39 -9.97
N ARG A 76 2.83 5.48 -10.81
CA ARG A 76 2.58 5.75 -12.23
C ARG A 76 1.54 6.84 -12.43
N LEU A 77 0.43 6.81 -11.69
CA LEU A 77 -0.59 7.85 -11.72
C LEU A 77 -0.02 9.22 -11.33
N GLY A 78 0.78 9.30 -10.26
CA GLY A 78 1.43 10.54 -9.85
C GLY A 78 2.37 11.11 -10.93
N ALA A 79 3.14 10.24 -11.58
CA ALA A 79 4.02 10.64 -12.69
C ALA A 79 3.20 11.11 -13.91
N SER A 80 2.14 10.39 -14.29
CA SER A 80 1.24 10.78 -15.38
C SER A 80 0.57 12.13 -15.09
N PHE A 81 0.07 12.37 -13.87
CA PHE A 81 -0.48 13.67 -13.49
C PHE A 81 0.53 14.81 -13.62
N THR A 82 1.78 14.58 -13.21
CA THR A 82 2.85 15.57 -13.36
C THR A 82 3.13 15.86 -14.84
N TYR A 83 3.23 14.81 -15.66
CA TYR A 83 3.45 14.94 -17.10
C TYR A 83 2.29 15.69 -17.77
N ASP A 84 1.04 15.30 -17.52
CA ASP A 84 -0.13 15.93 -18.11
C ASP A 84 -0.27 17.40 -17.69
N THR A 85 0.06 17.73 -16.45
CA THR A 85 -0.08 19.10 -15.92
C THR A 85 1.00 20.04 -16.44
N PHE A 86 2.26 19.58 -16.51
CA PHE A 86 3.41 20.47 -16.71
C PHE A 86 4.15 20.28 -18.03
N VAL A 87 3.95 19.15 -18.72
CA VAL A 87 4.70 18.80 -19.94
C VAL A 87 3.78 18.68 -21.14
N SER A 88 2.63 18.01 -20.97
CA SER A 88 1.67 17.82 -22.04
C SER A 88 1.00 19.15 -22.43
N THR A 89 1.00 19.46 -23.71
CA THR A 89 0.20 20.56 -24.28
C THR A 89 -1.18 20.11 -24.73
N ALA A 90 -1.51 18.83 -24.54
CA ALA A 90 -2.82 18.27 -24.83
C ALA A 90 -3.79 18.65 -23.69
N ALA A 91 -4.14 19.93 -23.61
CA ALA A 91 -5.25 20.37 -22.78
C ALA A 91 -6.58 19.94 -23.44
N PRO A 92 -7.61 19.53 -22.68
CA PRO A 92 -8.90 19.12 -23.23
C PRO A 92 -9.72 20.25 -23.89
N PHE A 93 -9.16 21.46 -23.98
CA PHE A 93 -9.85 22.62 -24.52
C PHE A 93 -9.06 23.18 -25.71
N GLN A 94 -9.54 22.85 -26.92
CA GLN A 94 -9.69 23.88 -27.94
C GLN A 94 -10.30 25.13 -27.30
N SER A 95 -9.88 26.31 -27.74
CA SER A 95 -10.26 27.61 -27.18
C SER A 95 -11.72 27.66 -26.74
N LEU A 96 -11.97 27.99 -25.47
CA LEU A 96 -13.32 28.27 -24.92
C LEU A 96 -13.96 29.55 -25.49
N SER A 97 -13.31 30.16 -26.48
CA SER A 97 -13.76 31.33 -27.23
C SER A 97 -13.65 31.00 -28.71
N GLU A 98 -14.77 30.62 -29.32
CA GLU A 98 -15.03 30.90 -30.73
C GLU A 98 -15.72 32.28 -30.78
N GLU A 99 -15.24 33.14 -31.68
CA GLU A 99 -15.83 34.45 -32.04
C GLU A 99 -17.27 34.33 -32.53
#